data_AF-A0A9P7JL60-F1
#
_entry.id   AF-A0A9P7JL60-F1
#
_cell.length_a   1.000
_cell.length_b   1.000
_cell.length_c   1.000
_cell.angle_alpha   90.00
_cell.angle_beta   90.00
_cell.angle_gamma   90.00
#
_symmetry.space_group_name_H-M   'P 1'
#
loop_
_entity.id
_entity.type
_entity.pdbx_description
1 polymer ?
#
loop_
_entity_poly.entity_id
_entity_poly.type
_entity_poly.pdbx_seq_one_letter_code
_entity_poly.pdbx_strand_id
1 'polypeptide(L)'
;MIVRYVNLETKRFWVTLTGYESKDFTVFKTNILGQYSGAAKGTRWTLHDLERVILNVVESDIETETELLLYYHQFRPIAVWLVANSKISEHERDRYFWQGLPKSVRLTISQRLQHTETNYSHNEATNFEKVVEAGRFVLSDDAFD
;
A
#
# COMPACT_ATOMS: atom_id res chain seq x y z
N MET A 1 -21.11 -4.13 6.18
CA MET A 1 -21.60 -2.78 5.84
C MET A 1 -20.65 -1.75 6.44
N ILE A 2 -20.16 -0.81 5.63
CA ILE A 2 -19.05 0.13 5.95
C ILE A 2 -19.25 0.94 7.24
N VAL A 3 -20.50 1.19 7.63
CA VAL A 3 -20.90 1.84 8.90
C VAL A 3 -20.51 1.09 10.19
N ARG A 4 -20.07 -0.17 10.12
CA ARG A 4 -19.64 -0.94 11.31
C ARG A 4 -18.27 -0.48 11.84
N TYR A 5 -17.45 0.13 10.99
CA TYR A 5 -16.05 0.43 11.27
C TYR A 5 -15.78 1.92 11.51
N VAL A 6 -16.82 2.75 11.48
CA VAL A 6 -16.71 4.19 11.76
C VAL A 6 -17.13 4.48 13.20
N ASN A 7 -16.66 5.60 13.75
CA ASN A 7 -17.08 6.06 15.07
C ASN A 7 -18.59 6.31 15.13
N LEU A 8 -19.14 6.35 16.35
CA LEU A 8 -20.59 6.41 16.57
C LEU A 8 -21.24 7.63 15.90
N GLU A 9 -20.56 8.78 15.92
CA GLU A 9 -21.04 10.03 15.33
C GLU A 9 -21.15 9.91 13.80
N THR A 10 -20.07 9.47 13.16
CA THR A 10 -20.03 9.23 11.70
C THR A 10 -21.05 8.18 11.30
N LYS A 11 -21.24 7.13 12.12
CA LYS A 11 -22.24 6.10 11.88
C LYS A 11 -23.65 6.69 11.87
N ARG A 12 -24.01 7.49 12.89
CA ARG A 12 -25.34 8.14 12.99
C ARG A 12 -25.61 9.05 11.81
N PHE A 13 -24.59 9.73 11.30
CA PHE A 13 -24.71 10.54 10.09
C PHE A 13 -24.84 9.68 8.84
N TRP A 14 -24.00 8.67 8.63
CA TRP A 14 -24.00 7.86 7.41
C TRP A 14 -25.29 7.08 7.21
N VAL A 15 -25.95 6.61 8.28
CA VAL A 15 -27.23 5.89 8.13
C VAL A 15 -28.38 6.76 7.60
N THR A 16 -28.27 8.10 7.63
CA THR A 16 -29.29 9.01 7.08
C THR A 16 -29.10 9.27 5.58
N LEU A 17 -27.98 8.84 4.99
CA LEU A 17 -27.66 9.12 3.60
C LEU A 17 -28.38 8.17 2.64
N THR A 18 -28.84 8.73 1.52
CA THR A 18 -29.46 7.98 0.43
C THR A 18 -28.55 6.85 -0.05
N GLY A 19 -29.14 5.67 -0.25
CA GLY A 19 -28.41 4.43 -0.59
C GLY A 19 -28.17 3.50 0.60
N TYR A 20 -28.28 3.99 1.85
CA TYR A 20 -28.13 3.14 3.03
C TYR A 20 -29.26 2.12 3.16
N GLU A 21 -30.51 2.58 3.20
CA GLU A 21 -31.69 1.70 3.37
C GLU A 21 -31.92 0.79 2.16
N SER A 22 -31.74 1.33 0.94
CA SER A 22 -31.84 0.57 -0.31
C SER A 22 -30.67 -0.39 -0.53
N LYS A 23 -29.63 -0.34 0.30
CA LYS A 23 -28.38 -1.12 0.18
C LYS A 23 -27.66 -0.92 -1.16
N ASP A 24 -27.92 0.19 -1.83
CA ASP A 24 -27.24 0.57 -3.07
C ASP A 24 -25.89 1.23 -2.73
N PHE A 25 -24.82 0.45 -2.86
CA PHE A 25 -23.48 0.91 -2.53
C PHE A 25 -22.99 2.07 -3.40
N THR A 26 -23.37 2.12 -4.67
CA THR A 26 -22.91 3.15 -5.61
C THR A 26 -23.54 4.50 -5.26
N VAL A 27 -24.85 4.51 -5.01
CA VAL A 27 -25.59 5.69 -4.54
C VAL A 27 -25.08 6.12 -3.16
N PHE A 28 -24.89 5.16 -2.26
CA PHE A 28 -24.42 5.44 -0.90
C PHE A 28 -23.01 6.07 -0.88
N LYS A 29 -22.07 5.52 -1.65
CA LYS A 29 -20.71 6.05 -1.80
C LYS A 29 -20.70 7.47 -2.36
N THR A 30 -21.51 7.73 -3.38
CA THR A 30 -21.62 9.06 -4.00
C THR A 30 -22.14 10.09 -3.00
N ASN A 31 -23.16 9.73 -2.22
CA ASN A 31 -23.70 10.61 -1.19
C ASN A 31 -22.69 10.87 -0.06
N ILE A 32 -21.98 9.84 0.41
CA ILE A 32 -20.89 10.00 1.39
C ILE A 32 -19.86 11.00 0.85
N LEU A 33 -19.35 10.80 -0.37
CA LEU A 33 -18.34 11.69 -0.96
C LEU A 33 -18.84 13.13 -1.11
N GLY A 34 -20.13 13.33 -1.40
CA GLY A 34 -20.75 14.65 -1.50
C GLY A 34 -20.77 15.43 -0.17
N GLN A 35 -20.85 14.75 0.97
CA GLN A 35 -20.84 15.39 2.30
C GLN A 35 -19.45 15.89 2.72
N TYR A 36 -18.40 15.30 2.15
CA TYR A 36 -17.02 15.68 2.44
C TYR A 36 -16.45 16.42 1.22
N SER A 37 -16.66 17.73 1.14
CA SER A 37 -16.18 18.58 0.03
C SER A 37 -14.66 18.51 -0.19
N GLY A 38 -13.89 18.16 0.85
CA GLY A 38 -12.46 17.85 0.76
C GLY A 38 -12.14 16.49 0.12
N ALA A 39 -13.05 15.52 0.19
CA ALA A 39 -12.89 14.20 -0.43
C ALA A 39 -12.98 14.26 -1.95
N ALA A 40 -13.74 15.21 -2.50
CA ALA A 40 -13.88 15.41 -3.94
C ALA A 40 -12.59 15.88 -4.63
N LYS A 41 -11.71 16.62 -3.92
CA LYS A 41 -10.42 17.05 -4.47
C LYS A 41 -9.37 15.93 -4.49
N GLY A 42 -9.64 14.81 -3.81
CA GLY A 42 -8.72 13.70 -3.60
C GLY A 42 -7.53 14.10 -2.74
N THR A 43 -6.97 13.15 -2.00
CA THR A 43 -5.64 13.35 -1.40
C THR A 43 -4.64 13.51 -2.53
N ARG A 44 -3.94 14.64 -2.56
CA ARG A 44 -2.85 14.88 -3.50
C ARG A 44 -1.56 14.44 -2.85
N TRP A 45 -0.97 13.40 -3.39
CA TRP A 45 0.33 12.92 -2.94
C TRP A 45 1.43 13.53 -3.81
N THR A 46 2.58 13.75 -3.21
CA THR A 46 3.78 14.21 -3.88
C THR A 46 4.84 13.13 -3.85
N LEU A 47 5.87 13.26 -4.70
CA LEU A 47 7.02 12.38 -4.63
C LEU A 47 7.72 12.48 -3.26
N HIS A 48 7.71 13.67 -2.65
CA HIS A 48 8.25 13.89 -1.31
C HIS A 48 7.51 13.09 -0.22
N ASP A 49 6.20 12.91 -0.36
CA ASP A 49 5.44 12.06 0.58
C ASP A 49 5.87 10.60 0.45
N LEU A 50 6.18 10.13 -0.76
CA LEU A 50 6.71 8.79 -1.01
C LEU A 50 8.11 8.63 -0.41
N GLU A 51 8.99 9.61 -0.63
CA GLU A 51 10.35 9.62 -0.07
C GLU A 51 10.33 9.62 1.46
N ARG A 52 9.39 10.32 2.10
CA ARG A 52 9.26 10.31 3.56
C ARG A 52 8.94 8.91 4.09
N VAL A 53 8.03 8.18 3.43
CA VAL A 53 7.73 6.79 3.82
C VAL A 53 8.96 5.91 3.70
N ILE A 54 9.74 6.09 2.62
CA ILE A 54 11.00 5.36 2.41
C ILE A 54 12.02 5.69 3.50
N LEU A 55 12.23 6.97 3.81
CA LEU A 55 13.22 7.41 4.80
C LEU A 55 12.89 6.94 6.21
N ASN A 56 11.61 7.00 6.60
CA ASN A 56 11.18 6.53 7.93
C ASN A 56 11.50 5.05 8.14
N VAL A 57 11.43 4.25 7.08
CA VAL A 57 11.69 2.80 7.10
C VAL A 57 13.18 2.49 7.01
N VAL A 58 13.98 3.34 6.36
CA VAL A 58 15.44 3.22 6.44
C VAL A 58 15.94 3.48 7.87
N GLU A 59 15.22 4.28 8.65
CA GLU A 59 15.52 4.54 10.07
C GLU A 59 14.98 3.45 11.01
N SER A 60 13.88 2.78 10.65
CA SER A 60 13.32 1.64 11.41
C SER A 60 13.58 0.33 10.65
N ASP A 61 14.59 -0.43 11.05
CA ASP A 61 14.91 -1.72 10.43
C ASP A 61 13.63 -2.59 10.26
N ILE A 62 13.41 -3.11 9.05
CA ILE A 62 12.37 -4.12 8.78
C ILE A 62 13.01 -5.49 9.04
N GLU A 63 12.55 -6.18 10.08
CA GLU A 63 13.02 -7.52 10.43
C GLU A 63 11.89 -8.56 10.40
N THR A 64 10.63 -8.11 10.49
CA THR A 64 9.45 -8.99 10.60
C THR A 64 8.45 -8.80 9.45
N GLU A 65 7.60 -9.80 9.22
CA GLU A 65 6.48 -9.69 8.28
C GLU A 65 5.57 -8.48 8.61
N THR A 66 5.33 -8.24 9.90
CA THR A 66 4.46 -7.14 10.35
C THR A 66 5.01 -5.78 9.94
N GLU A 67 6.32 -5.56 10.08
CA GLU A 67 6.99 -4.32 9.68
C GLU A 67 7.00 -4.15 8.16
N LEU A 68 7.21 -5.23 7.41
CA LEU A 68 7.11 -5.22 5.96
C LEU A 68 5.69 -4.80 5.50
N LEU A 69 4.66 -5.38 6.11
CA LEU A 69 3.27 -5.04 5.80
C LEU A 69 2.93 -3.60 6.19
N LEU A 70 3.47 -3.10 7.30
CA LEU A 70 3.31 -1.70 7.69
C LEU A 70 3.92 -0.76 6.64
N TYR A 71 5.15 -1.05 6.20
CA TYR A 71 5.79 -0.29 5.12
C TYR A 71 4.96 -0.32 3.83
N TYR A 72 4.52 -1.51 3.41
CA TYR A 72 3.67 -1.68 2.23
C TYR A 72 2.37 -0.86 2.31
N HIS A 73 1.69 -0.88 3.47
CA HIS A 73 0.45 -0.13 3.68
C HIS A 73 0.64 1.39 3.65
N GLN A 74 1.80 1.89 4.07
CA GLN A 74 2.14 3.32 3.98
C GLN A 74 2.55 3.71 2.55
N PHE A 75 3.33 2.86 1.88
CA PHE A 75 3.86 3.12 0.53
C PHE A 75 2.77 3.07 -0.55
N ARG A 76 1.94 2.02 -0.54
CA ARG A 76 1.05 1.69 -1.66
C ARG A 76 0.05 2.79 -2.02
N PRO A 77 -0.67 3.43 -1.08
CA PRO A 77 -1.65 4.46 -1.42
C PRO A 77 -1.02 5.66 -2.14
N ILE A 78 0.18 6.04 -1.73
CA ILE A 78 0.95 7.16 -2.31
C ILE A 78 1.43 6.77 -3.71
N ALA A 79 2.10 5.63 -3.82
CA ALA A 79 2.73 5.20 -5.06
C ALA A 79 1.72 4.88 -6.17
N VAL A 80 0.60 4.23 -5.84
CA VAL A 80 -0.50 3.97 -6.79
C VAL A 80 -1.12 5.27 -7.29
N TRP A 81 -1.31 6.26 -6.41
CA TRP A 81 -1.82 7.56 -6.82
C TRP A 81 -0.84 8.29 -7.75
N LEU A 82 0.46 8.25 -7.46
CA LEU A 82 1.48 8.88 -8.30
C LEU A 82 1.54 8.25 -9.70
N VAL A 83 1.44 6.92 -9.80
CA VAL A 83 1.36 6.22 -11.10
C VAL A 83 0.09 6.60 -11.86
N ALA A 84 -1.07 6.56 -11.19
CA ALA A 84 -2.36 6.88 -11.81
C ALA A 84 -2.46 8.33 -12.33
N ASN A 85 -1.64 9.24 -11.78
CA ASN A 85 -1.55 10.64 -12.19
C ASN A 85 -0.30 10.94 -13.03
N SER A 86 0.35 9.91 -13.57
CA SER A 86 1.55 10.00 -14.41
C SER A 86 2.70 10.83 -13.80
N LYS A 87 2.82 10.80 -12.47
CA LYS A 87 3.91 11.46 -11.73
C LYS A 87 5.17 10.60 -11.66
N ILE A 88 5.00 9.28 -11.68
CA ILE A 88 6.05 8.28 -11.81
C ILE A 88 5.52 7.15 -12.70
N SER A 89 6.41 6.42 -13.35
CA SER A 89 6.11 5.18 -14.06
C SER A 89 5.95 4.00 -13.09
N GLU A 90 5.36 2.89 -13.58
CA GLU A 90 5.30 1.64 -12.79
C GLU A 90 6.69 1.11 -12.45
N HIS A 91 7.65 1.23 -13.38
CA HIS A 91 9.03 0.84 -13.14
C HIS A 91 9.70 1.69 -12.05
N GLU A 92 9.46 3.00 -12.04
CA GLU A 92 9.94 3.88 -10.95
C GLU A 92 9.30 3.53 -9.62
N ARG A 93 7.98 3.26 -9.57
CA ARG A 93 7.30 2.76 -8.37
C ARG A 93 7.99 1.52 -7.81
N ASP A 94 8.22 0.53 -8.67
CA ASP A 94 8.83 -0.75 -8.26
C ASP A 94 10.26 -0.54 -7.75
N ARG A 95 11.03 0.33 -8.42
CA ARG A 95 12.36 0.73 -7.98
C ARG A 95 12.33 1.45 -6.62
N TYR A 96 11.40 2.38 -6.40
CA TYR A 96 11.26 3.09 -5.13
C TYR A 96 10.94 2.15 -3.97
N PHE A 97 10.02 1.20 -4.20
CA PHE A 97 9.70 0.19 -3.19
C PHE A 97 10.92 -0.65 -2.85
N TRP A 98 11.63 -1.15 -3.87
CA TRP A 98 12.84 -1.95 -3.67
C TRP A 98 13.93 -1.17 -2.91
N GLN A 99 14.14 0.10 -3.25
CA GLN A 99 15.15 0.94 -2.61
C GLN A 99 14.85 1.24 -1.13
N GLY A 100 13.57 1.27 -0.73
CA GLY A 100 13.20 1.50 0.66
C GLY A 100 13.38 0.30 1.57
N LEU A 101 13.63 -0.89 1.03
CA LEU A 101 13.91 -2.07 1.83
C LEU A 101 15.35 -2.11 2.35
N PRO A 102 15.57 -2.54 3.61
CA PRO A 102 16.89 -2.80 4.15
C PRO A 102 17.69 -3.76 3.27
N LYS A 103 19.02 -3.61 3.27
CA LYS A 103 19.90 -4.43 2.42
C LYS A 103 19.81 -5.93 2.76
N SER A 104 19.67 -6.26 4.05
CA SER A 104 19.47 -7.63 4.55
C SER A 104 18.20 -8.26 3.96
N VAL A 105 17.07 -7.58 4.11
CA VAL A 105 15.76 -8.01 3.58
C VAL A 105 15.80 -8.18 2.06
N ARG A 106 16.39 -7.23 1.34
CA ARG A 106 16.56 -7.34 -0.12
C ARG A 106 17.34 -8.58 -0.54
N LEU A 107 18.37 -8.97 0.21
CA LEU A 107 19.15 -10.16 -0.11
C LEU A 107 18.29 -11.42 0.02
N THR A 108 17.59 -11.57 1.14
CA THR A 108 16.73 -12.74 1.41
C THR A 108 15.56 -12.83 0.42
N ILE A 109 14.92 -11.69 0.11
CA ILE A 109 13.85 -11.63 -0.90
C ILE A 109 14.40 -11.97 -2.29
N SER A 110 15.57 -11.47 -2.66
CA SER A 110 16.19 -11.80 -3.96
C SER A 110 16.44 -13.29 -4.12
N GLN A 111 16.92 -13.96 -3.07
CA GLN A 111 17.10 -15.42 -3.07
C GLN A 111 15.76 -16.14 -3.26
N ARG A 112 14.72 -15.71 -2.56
CA ARG A 112 13.38 -16.30 -2.75
C ARG A 112 12.86 -16.11 -4.17
N LEU A 113 12.98 -14.90 -4.72
CA LEU A 113 12.52 -14.58 -6.07
C LEU A 113 13.26 -15.38 -7.14
N GLN A 114 14.57 -15.64 -6.99
CA GLN A 114 15.32 -16.50 -7.90
C GLN A 114 14.77 -17.93 -7.98
N HIS A 115 14.19 -18.44 -6.89
CA HIS A 115 13.60 -19.77 -6.86
C HIS A 115 12.16 -19.82 -7.37
N THR A 116 11.40 -18.73 -7.23
CA THR A 116 9.97 -18.70 -7.56
C THR A 116 9.65 -18.10 -8.93
N GLU A 117 10.51 -17.21 -9.45
CA GLU A 117 10.25 -16.45 -10.68
C GLU A 117 11.23 -16.88 -11.79
N THR A 118 10.72 -17.55 -12.82
CA THR A 118 11.52 -18.12 -13.93
C THR A 118 12.29 -17.06 -14.74
N ASN A 119 11.77 -15.83 -14.80
CA ASN A 119 12.36 -14.70 -15.55
C ASN A 119 12.89 -13.59 -14.64
N TYR A 120 13.30 -13.90 -13.40
CA TYR A 120 13.85 -12.90 -12.50
C TYR A 120 15.14 -12.28 -13.07
N SER A 121 15.12 -10.97 -13.30
CA SER A 121 16.29 -10.18 -13.68
C SER A 121 16.78 -9.39 -12.47
N HIS A 122 18.07 -9.51 -12.14
CA HIS A 122 18.68 -8.73 -11.06
C HIS A 122 18.83 -7.24 -11.40
N ASN A 123 18.69 -6.89 -12.68
CA ASN A 123 18.90 -5.53 -13.20
C ASN A 123 17.60 -4.74 -13.38
N GLU A 124 16.44 -5.40 -13.33
CA GLU A 124 15.13 -4.75 -13.46
C GLU A 124 14.38 -4.83 -12.13
N ALA A 125 13.70 -3.74 -11.77
CA ALA A 125 12.89 -3.71 -10.57
C ALA A 125 11.73 -4.71 -10.73
N THR A 126 11.72 -5.75 -9.90
CA THR A 126 10.61 -6.71 -9.84
C THR A 126 9.36 -6.00 -9.31
N ASN A 127 8.20 -6.37 -9.83
CA ASN A 127 6.91 -5.86 -9.39
C ASN A 127 6.82 -5.82 -7.85
N PHE A 128 6.48 -4.67 -7.27
CA PHE A 128 6.51 -4.52 -5.82
C PHE A 128 5.54 -5.46 -5.07
N GLU A 129 4.42 -5.89 -5.68
CA GLU A 129 3.50 -6.85 -5.07
C GLU A 129 4.16 -8.24 -4.98
N LYS A 130 4.98 -8.62 -5.97
CA LYS A 130 5.79 -9.84 -5.94
C LYS A 130 6.90 -9.79 -4.88
N VAL A 131 7.49 -8.62 -4.69
CA VAL A 131 8.45 -8.38 -3.61
C VAL A 131 7.79 -8.58 -2.25
N VAL A 132 6.57 -8.08 -2.06
CA VAL A 132 5.80 -8.27 -0.81
C VAL A 132 5.45 -9.74 -0.62
N GLU A 133 4.96 -10.44 -1.65
CA GLU A 133 4.67 -11.88 -1.59
C GLU A 133 5.88 -12.69 -1.13
N ALA A 134 7.03 -12.46 -1.75
CA ALA A 134 8.29 -13.10 -1.36
C ALA A 134 8.75 -12.67 0.04
N GLY A 135 8.61 -11.39 0.38
CA GLY A 135 8.93 -10.82 1.69
C GLY A 135 8.15 -11.46 2.83
N ARG A 136 6.84 -11.65 2.66
CA ARG A 136 6.00 -12.35 3.65
C ARG A 136 6.47 -13.77 3.92
N PHE A 137 6.91 -14.48 2.88
CA PHE A 137 7.42 -15.84 3.03
C PHE A 137 8.75 -15.89 3.79
N VAL A 138 9.66 -14.95 3.53
CA VAL A 138 11.00 -14.99 4.15
C VAL A 138 11.06 -14.35 5.53
N LEU A 139 10.08 -13.50 5.87
CA LEU A 139 9.97 -12.80 7.16
C LEU A 139 8.85 -13.35 8.05
N SER A 140 8.16 -14.42 7.64
CA SER A 140 7.22 -15.12 8.52
C SER A 140 8.01 -15.88 9.59
N ASP A 141 7.58 -15.82 10.85
CA ASP A 141 8.20 -16.51 11.99
C ASP A 141 8.36 -18.04 11.75
N ASP A 142 7.54 -18.63 10.88
CA ASP A 142 7.58 -20.06 10.50
C ASP A 142 8.74 -20.43 9.53
N ALA A 143 9.53 -19.47 9.04
CA ALA A 143 10.58 -19.75 8.05
C ALA A 143 11.83 -20.45 8.64
N PHE A 144 11.91 -20.59 9.97
CA PHE A 144 13.07 -21.15 10.68
C PHE A 144 12.75 -22.22 11.73
N ASP A 145 11.54 -22.79 11.74
CA ASP A 145 11.19 -23.97 12.57
C ASP A 145 11.37 -25.31 11.82
#